data_AF-A0A392NAI5-F1
#
_entry.id   AF-A0A392NAI5-F1
#
_cell.length_a   1.000
_cell.length_b   1.000
_cell.length_c   1.000
_cell.angle_alpha   90.00
_cell.angle_beta   90.00
_cell.angle_gamma   90.00
#
_symmetry.space_group_name_H-M   'P 1'
#
loop_
_entity.id
_entity.type
_entity.pdbx_description
1 polymer ?
#
loop_
_entity_poly.entity_id
_entity_poly.type
_entity_poly.pdbx_seq_one_letter_code
_entity_poly.pdbx_strand_id
1 'polypeptide(L)' 'VLGNVKQALELLVQQRYLQKDKVHGPEGNTIYYELAERASDGPINNKVKEYITQIMTDTA' A
#
# COMPACT_ATOMS: atom_id res chain seq x y z
N VAL A 1 -12.23 14.05 -0.71
CA VAL A 1 -11.00 13.49 -0.08
C VAL A 1 -11.16 11.97 -0.01
N LEU A 2 -10.29 11.25 -0.72
CA LEU A 2 -10.19 9.80 -0.97
C LEU A 2 -11.42 8.99 -1.45
N GLY A 3 -12.64 9.50 -1.40
CA GLY A 3 -13.80 8.88 -2.03
C GLY A 3 -13.98 7.40 -1.68
N ASN A 4 -14.20 6.55 -2.69
CA ASN A 4 -14.33 5.10 -2.51
C ASN A 4 -12.95 4.44 -2.37
N VAL A 5 -12.59 4.06 -1.14
CA VAL A 5 -11.31 3.40 -0.80
C VAL A 5 -11.04 2.16 -1.65
N LYS A 6 -12.08 1.37 -1.99
CA LYS A 6 -11.92 0.20 -2.85
C LYS A 6 -11.39 0.58 -4.23
N GLN A 7 -11.94 1.62 -4.84
CA GLN A 7 -11.49 2.10 -6.15
C GLN A 7 -10.06 2.64 -6.08
N ALA A 8 -9.71 3.35 -5.01
CA ALA A 8 -8.35 3.83 -4.80
C ALA A 8 -7.34 2.68 -4.70
N LEU A 9 -7.67 1.61 -3.96
CA LEU A 9 -6.83 0.42 -3.86
C LEU A 9 -6.69 -0.28 -5.22
N GLU A 10 -7.77 -0.45 -5.98
CA GLU A 10 -7.72 -1.04 -7.32
C GLU A 10 -6.86 -0.19 -8.29
N LEU A 11 -6.91 1.14 -8.19
CA LEU A 11 -6.04 2.04 -8.97
C LEU A 11 -4.56 1.85 -8.62
N LEU A 12 -4.22 1.74 -7.34
CA LEU A 12 -2.84 1.49 -6.90
C LEU A 12 -2.30 0.14 -7.38
N VAL A 13 -3.17 -0.87 -7.47
CA VAL A 13 -2.84 -2.18 -8.07
C VAL A 13 -2.58 -2.04 -9.56
N GLN A 14 -3.47 -1.39 -10.30
CA GLN A 14 -3.31 -1.14 -11.74
C GLN A 14 -2.02 -0.39 -12.07
N GLN A 15 -1.62 0.54 -11.20
CA GLN A 15 -0.41 1.33 -11.36
C GLN A 15 0.85 0.62 -10.85
N ARG A 16 0.76 -0.62 -10.35
CA ARG A 16 1.87 -1.43 -9.83
C ARG A 16 2.58 -0.83 -8.61
N TYR A 17 1.84 -0.05 -7.82
CA TYR A 17 2.26 0.35 -6.48
C TYR A 17 1.91 -0.71 -5.43
N LEU A 18 0.79 -1.40 -5.63
CA LEU A 18 0.39 -2.55 -4.82
C LEU A 18 0.29 -3.81 -5.67
N GLN A 19 0.63 -4.95 -5.06
CA GLN A 19 0.17 -6.27 -5.51
C GLN A 19 -0.99 -6.71 -4.62
N LYS A 20 -1.92 -7.47 -5.19
CA LYS A 20 -3.14 -7.90 -4.52
C LYS A 20 -3.25 -9.41 -4.64
N ASP A 21 -3.10 -10.08 -3.51
CA ASP A 21 -3.14 -11.53 -3.43
C ASP A 21 -4.37 -12.00 -2.67
N LYS A 22 -5.06 -12.99 -3.24
CA LYS A 22 -6.20 -13.62 -2.61
C LYS A 22 -5.76 -14.97 -2.07
N VAL A 23 -5.74 -15.09 -0.75
CA VAL A 23 -5.39 -16.31 -0.05
C VAL A 23 -6.68 -17.01 0.39
N HIS A 24 -6.75 -18.30 0.11
CA HIS A 24 -7.86 -19.16 0.51
C HIS A 24 -7.46 -19.90 1.79
N GLY A 25 -8.18 -19.66 2.88
CA GLY A 25 -7.95 -20.30 4.17
C GLY A 25 -9.20 -20.96 4.74
N PRO A 26 -9.06 -21.66 5.89
CA PRO A 26 -10.17 -22.33 6.57
C PRO A 26 -11.32 -21.36 6.94
N GLU A 27 -11.00 -20.10 7.21
CA GLU A 27 -11.96 -19.04 7.57
C GLU A 27 -12.53 -18.28 6.36
N GLY A 28 -12.19 -18.71 5.15
CA GLY A 28 -12.63 -18.08 3.90
C GLY A 28 -11.49 -17.39 3.14
N ASN A 29 -11.85 -16.36 2.38
CA ASN A 29 -10.91 -15.68 1.49
C ASN A 29 -10.40 -14.40 2.13
N THR A 30 -9.08 -14.26 2.23
CA THR A 30 -8.41 -13.04 2.68
C THR A 30 -7.72 -12.37 1.50
N ILE A 31 -7.82 -11.05 1.42
CA ILE A 31 -7.10 -10.25 0.42
C ILE A 31 -5.93 -9.57 1.14
N TYR A 32 -4.72 -9.83 0.66
CA TYR A 32 -3.49 -9.16 1.08
C TYR A 32 -3.09 -8.14 0.03
N TYR A 33 -2.61 -6.98 0.50
CA TYR A 33 -1.98 -5.99 -0.35
C TYR A 33 -0.55 -5.79 0.11
N GLU A 34 0.39 -5.87 -0.82
CA GLU A 34 1.81 -5.68 -0.56
C GLU A 34 2.41 -4.66 -1.53
N LEU A 35 3.58 -4.10 -1.20
CA LEU A 35 4.26 -3.16 -2.08
C LEU A 35 4.74 -3.89 -3.34
N ALA A 36 4.38 -3.35 -4.50
CA ALA A 36 4.87 -3.82 -5.80
C ALA A 36 6.07 -3.01 -6.28
N GLU A 37 6.63 -3.38 -7.44
CA GLU A 37 7.85 -2.82 -8.04
C GLU A 37 7.94 -1.29 -7.95
N ARG A 38 6.88 -0.55 -8.29
CA ARG A 38 6.94 0.92 -8.27
C ARG A 38 7.00 1.51 -6.87
N ALA A 39 6.38 0.87 -5.88
CA ALA A 39 6.49 1.34 -4.50
C ALA A 39 7.82 0.92 -3.84
N SER A 40 8.43 -0.14 -4.36
CA SER A 40 9.77 -0.60 -3.96
C SER A 40 10.91 0.18 -4.62
N ASP A 41 10.61 1.00 -5.64
CA ASP A 41 11.58 1.88 -6.28
C ASP A 41 12.22 2.84 -5.27
N GLY A 42 13.54 2.99 -5.32
CA GLY A 42 14.34 3.67 -4.28
C GLY A 42 13.84 5.07 -3.92
N PRO A 43 13.64 5.98 -4.90
CA PRO A 43 13.09 7.32 -4.66
C PRO A 43 11.73 7.32 -3.96
N ILE A 44 10.82 6.41 -4.32
CA ILE A 44 9.48 6.35 -3.73
C ILE A 44 9.55 5.75 -2.33
N ASN A 45 10.29 4.65 -2.17
CA ASN A 45 10.47 3.98 -0.89
C ASN A 45 11.10 4.91 0.16
N ASN A 46 12.12 5.68 -0.24
CA ASN A 46 12.78 6.64 0.64
C ASN A 46 11.81 7.74 1.08
N LYS A 47 11.04 8.32 0.16
CA LYS A 47 10.02 9.33 0.51
C LYS A 47 8.96 8.78 1.47
N VAL A 48 8.48 7.55 1.25
CA VAL A 48 7.51 6.92 2.15
C VAL A 48 8.10 6.79 3.56
N LYS A 49 9.36 6.34 3.68
CA LYS A 49 10.05 6.24 4.97
C LYS A 49 10.25 7.61 5.63
N GLU A 50 10.62 8.63 4.87
CA GLU A 50 10.77 10.00 5.35
C GLU A 50 9.44 10.53 5.91
N TYR A 51 8.33 10.36 5.17
CA TYR A 51 7.01 10.77 5.64
C TYR A 51 6.56 10.03 6.90
N ILE A 52 6.81 8.72 6.98
CA ILE A 52 6.52 7.95 8.20
C ILE A 52 7.33 8.49 9.38
N THR A 53 8.63 8.72 9.17
CA THR A 53 9.54 9.27 10.20
C THR A 53 9.06 10.64 10.68
N GLN A 54 8.66 11.51 9.74
CA GLN A 54 8.14 12.83 10.04
C GLN A 54 6.88 12.74 10.91
N ILE A 55 5.89 11.92 10.52
CA ILE A 55 4.66 11.73 11.30
C ILE A 55 5.00 11.24 12.71
N MET A 56 5.87 10.24 12.83
CA MET A 56 6.23 9.67 14.13
C MET A 56 6.94 10.69 15.03
N THR A 57 7.74 11.58 14.46
CA THR A 57 8.49 12.61 15.19
C THR A 57 7.59 13.78 15.58
N ASP A 58 6.64 14.16 14.72
CA ASP A 58 5.68 15.25 14.97
C ASP A 58 4.61 14.86 16.03
N THR A 59 4.43 13.56 16.29
CA THR A 59 3.48 13.06 17.31
C THR A 59 4.14 12.81 18.67
N ALA A 60 5.45 13.07 18.82
CA ALA A 60 6.23 12.89 20.05
C ALA A 60 6.48 14.23 20.76
#